data_AF-A0AAN7QN14-F1
#
_entry.id   AF-A0AAN7QN14-F1
#
_cell.length_a   1.000
_cell.length_b   1.000
_cell.length_c   1.000
_cell.angle_alpha   90.00
_cell.angle_beta   90.00
_cell.angle_gamma   90.00
#
_symmetry.space_group_name_H-M   'P 1'
#
loop_
_entity.id
_entity.type
_entity.pdbx_description
1 polymer ?
#
loop_
_entity_poly.entity_id
_entity_poly.type
_entity_poly.pdbx_seq_one_letter_code
_entity_poly.pdbx_strand_id
1 'polypeptide(L)'
;MKNRRAEFTFKKLFLYTLYFTLFFSQGLKASSLWCLCSKLKWMLKIKENIDISQFYNVLAYIKRSNVGYKPKKSPVFSRAQLDQFLVEGFDDTYFMMKVVAIFGKSGACRRVELYRLCVEVVTEEGAILVFSHEVYGNRCE
;
A
#
# COMPACT_ATOMS: atom_id res chain seq x y z
N MET A 1 34.47 -10.73 -29.02
CA MET A 1 33.27 -11.53 -29.40
C MET A 1 32.09 -11.07 -28.55
N LYS A 2 31.06 -10.43 -29.15
CA LYS A 2 29.85 -10.03 -28.41
C LYS A 2 29.12 -11.29 -27.94
N ASN A 3 28.93 -11.41 -26.63
CA ASN A 3 28.33 -12.57 -25.98
C ASN A 3 26.85 -12.71 -26.40
N ARG A 4 26.58 -13.54 -27.43
CA ARG A 4 25.24 -13.81 -27.97
C ARG A 4 24.23 -14.25 -26.90
N ARG A 5 24.70 -14.79 -25.78
CA ARG A 5 23.84 -15.20 -24.66
C ARG A 5 23.23 -13.98 -23.95
N ALA A 6 24.01 -12.92 -23.73
CA ALA A 6 23.54 -11.67 -23.14
C ALA A 6 22.58 -10.91 -24.06
N GLU A 7 22.82 -10.92 -25.37
CA GLU A 7 21.92 -10.33 -26.37
C GLU A 7 20.56 -11.05 -26.42
N PHE A 8 20.55 -12.37 -26.25
CA PHE A 8 19.32 -13.17 -26.25
C PHE A 8 18.49 -12.94 -24.97
N THR A 9 19.15 -12.86 -23.81
CA THR A 9 18.51 -12.45 -22.55
C THR A 9 17.95 -11.03 -22.65
N PHE A 10 18.68 -10.11 -23.29
CA PHE A 10 18.25 -8.73 -23.52
C PHE A 10 16.99 -8.64 -24.39
N LYS A 11 16.91 -9.38 -25.50
CA LYS A 11 15.70 -9.42 -26.36
C LYS A 11 14.49 -10.02 -25.64
N LYS A 12 14.69 -11.07 -24.84
CA LYS A 12 13.62 -11.73 -24.08
C LYS A 12 13.08 -10.82 -22.96
N LEU A 13 13.98 -10.11 -22.27
CA LEU A 13 13.65 -9.12 -21.25
C LEU A 13 12.99 -7.88 -21.85
N PHE A 14 13.44 -7.43 -23.02
CA PHE A 14 12.85 -6.33 -23.77
C PHE A 14 11.42 -6.66 -24.21
N LEU A 15 11.18 -7.85 -24.77
CA LEU A 15 9.83 -8.33 -25.10
C LEU A 15 8.94 -8.44 -23.86
N TYR A 16 9.45 -8.97 -22.74
CA TYR A 16 8.68 -9.06 -21.49
C TYR A 16 8.34 -7.68 -20.93
N THR A 17 9.29 -6.75 -20.92
CA THR A 17 9.08 -5.39 -20.39
C THR A 17 8.13 -4.59 -21.30
N LEU A 18 8.30 -4.69 -22.62
CA LEU A 18 7.41 -4.04 -23.59
C LEU A 18 5.99 -4.62 -23.54
N TYR A 19 5.86 -5.95 -23.56
CA TYR A 19 4.58 -6.65 -23.45
C TYR A 19 3.87 -6.34 -22.14
N PHE A 20 4.59 -6.37 -21.02
CA PHE A 20 4.01 -6.10 -19.70
C PHE A 20 3.58 -4.66 -19.52
N THR A 21 4.32 -3.69 -20.07
CA THR A 21 3.95 -2.27 -19.98
C THR A 21 2.77 -1.94 -20.92
N LEU A 22 2.75 -2.49 -22.14
CA LEU A 22 1.67 -2.29 -23.12
C LEU A 22 0.36 -3.02 -22.74
N PHE A 23 0.46 -4.24 -22.21
CA PHE A 23 -0.71 -5.04 -21.84
C PHE A 23 -1.46 -4.44 -20.65
N PHE A 24 -0.73 -3.84 -19.70
CA PHE A 24 -1.32 -3.23 -18.50
C PHE A 24 -1.61 -1.73 -18.61
N SER A 25 -1.00 -0.98 -19.55
CA SER A 25 -1.23 0.47 -19.65
C SER A 25 -2.64 0.84 -20.11
N GLN A 26 -3.39 -0.08 -20.76
CA GLN A 26 -4.70 0.24 -21.32
C GLN A 26 -5.81 0.42 -20.29
N GLY A 27 -5.58 0.08 -19.02
CA GLY A 27 -6.59 0.22 -17.96
C GLY A 27 -6.07 0.52 -16.56
N LEU A 28 -4.75 0.59 -16.34
CA LEU A 28 -4.18 0.88 -15.03
C LEU A 28 -4.06 2.38 -14.74
N LYS A 29 -4.31 2.74 -13.49
CA LYS A 29 -3.97 4.08 -12.95
C LYS A 29 -2.45 4.26 -12.98
N ALA A 30 -2.00 5.50 -13.20
CA ALA A 30 -0.58 5.84 -13.25
C ALA A 30 0.22 5.36 -12.02
N SER A 31 -0.36 5.46 -10.81
CA SER A 31 0.27 4.98 -9.58
C SER A 31 0.46 3.46 -9.54
N SER A 32 -0.51 2.69 -10.06
CA SER A 32 -0.39 1.23 -10.19
C SER A 32 0.69 0.84 -11.18
N LEU A 33 0.75 1.54 -12.32
CA LEU A 33 1.80 1.36 -13.33
C LEU A 33 3.19 1.66 -12.76
N TRP A 34 3.35 2.74 -12.01
CA TRP A 34 4.60 3.10 -11.36
C TRP A 34 5.06 2.05 -10.34
N CYS A 35 4.12 1.53 -9.53
CA CYS A 35 4.39 0.45 -8.58
C CYS A 35 4.87 -0.82 -9.30
N LEU A 36 4.20 -1.18 -10.40
CA LEU A 36 4.55 -2.33 -11.22
C LEU A 36 5.96 -2.21 -11.82
N CYS A 37 6.30 -1.03 -12.34
CA CYS A 37 7.62 -0.74 -12.89
C CYS A 37 8.70 -0.74 -11.80
N SER A 38 8.38 -0.27 -10.59
CA SER A 38 9.29 -0.30 -9.44
C SER A 38 9.56 -1.75 -8.98
N LYS A 39 8.53 -2.61 -8.97
CA LYS A 39 8.70 -4.04 -8.69
C LYS A 39 9.59 -4.72 -9.73
N LEU A 40 9.34 -4.45 -11.01
CA LEU A 40 10.15 -4.99 -12.10
C LEU A 40 11.62 -4.53 -11.98
N LYS A 41 11.84 -3.24 -11.68
CA LYS A 41 13.18 -2.69 -11.37
C LYS A 41 13.90 -3.46 -10.30
N TRP A 42 13.21 -3.78 -9.22
CA TRP A 42 13.81 -4.50 -8.11
C TRP A 42 14.10 -5.96 -8.47
N MET A 43 13.17 -6.64 -9.16
CA MET A 43 13.37 -8.02 -9.60
C MET A 43 14.55 -8.17 -10.57
N LEU A 44 14.68 -7.27 -11.55
CA LEU A 44 15.77 -7.31 -12.52
C LEU A 44 17.12 -7.02 -11.89
N LYS A 45 17.16 -6.11 -10.90
CA LYS A 45 18.37 -5.85 -10.14
C LYS A 45 18.82 -7.07 -9.33
N ILE A 46 17.90 -7.81 -8.73
CA ILE A 46 18.27 -8.92 -7.82
C ILE A 46 18.54 -10.21 -8.55
N LYS A 47 17.69 -10.57 -9.52
CA LYS A 47 17.80 -11.86 -10.19
C LYS A 47 18.86 -11.86 -11.29
N GLU A 48 18.99 -10.76 -12.01
CA GLU A 48 19.80 -10.69 -13.24
C GLU A 48 20.94 -9.66 -13.13
N ASN A 49 21.02 -8.89 -12.03
CA ASN A 49 21.97 -7.78 -11.85
C ASN A 49 21.93 -6.74 -13.00
N ILE A 50 20.74 -6.50 -13.54
CA ILE A 50 20.53 -5.56 -14.65
C ILE A 50 20.03 -4.23 -14.09
N ASP A 51 20.73 -3.14 -14.41
CA ASP A 51 20.25 -1.80 -14.09
C ASP A 51 19.17 -1.37 -15.10
N ILE A 52 18.04 -0.83 -14.61
CA ILE A 52 16.97 -0.33 -15.47
C ILE A 52 17.22 1.10 -15.94
N SER A 53 18.17 1.83 -15.33
CA SER A 53 18.51 3.20 -15.72
C SER A 53 18.84 3.35 -17.21
N GLN A 54 19.37 2.29 -17.83
CA GLN A 54 19.66 2.22 -19.27
C GLN A 54 18.40 2.28 -20.16
N PHE A 55 17.20 2.02 -19.63
CA PHE A 55 15.93 2.01 -20.38
C PHE A 55 15.19 3.35 -20.26
N TYR A 56 15.83 4.40 -20.73
CA TYR A 56 15.32 5.77 -20.64
C TYR A 56 13.95 5.97 -21.31
N ASN A 57 13.68 5.32 -22.45
CA ASN A 57 12.40 5.44 -23.18
C ASN A 57 11.20 4.94 -22.36
N VAL A 58 11.36 3.78 -21.71
CA VAL A 58 10.31 3.18 -20.87
C VAL A 58 10.09 4.05 -19.63
N LEU A 59 11.18 4.48 -18.97
CA LEU A 59 11.10 5.39 -17.83
C LEU A 59 10.43 6.73 -18.19
N ALA A 60 10.76 7.30 -19.35
CA ALA A 60 10.15 8.52 -19.85
C ALA A 60 8.65 8.34 -20.12
N TYR A 61 8.24 7.22 -20.71
CA TYR A 61 6.84 6.88 -20.94
C TYR A 61 6.04 6.81 -19.63
N ILE A 62 6.55 6.09 -18.62
CA ILE A 62 5.87 5.95 -17.32
C ILE A 62 5.83 7.31 -16.58
N LYS A 63 6.90 8.11 -16.66
CA LYS A 63 6.88 9.47 -16.09
C LYS A 63 5.80 10.34 -16.73
N ARG A 64 5.65 10.27 -18.06
CA ARG A 64 4.62 10.99 -18.80
C ARG A 64 3.21 10.52 -18.47
N SER A 65 3.00 9.22 -18.26
CA SER A 65 1.67 8.70 -17.88
C SER A 65 1.25 9.11 -16.47
N ASN A 66 2.18 9.56 -15.62
CA ASN A 66 1.89 10.11 -14.29
C ASN A 66 1.67 11.63 -14.29
N VAL A 67 1.90 12.33 -15.40
CA VAL A 67 1.68 13.78 -15.48
C VAL A 67 0.20 14.08 -15.30
N GLY A 68 -0.14 14.95 -14.35
CA GLY A 68 -1.52 15.30 -14.02
C GLY A 68 -2.25 14.29 -13.12
N TYR A 69 -1.58 13.22 -12.67
CA TYR A 69 -2.17 12.29 -11.71
C TYR A 69 -2.51 13.00 -10.39
N LYS A 70 -3.79 12.96 -10.01
CA LYS A 70 -4.26 13.42 -8.70
C LYS A 70 -4.64 12.21 -7.85
N PRO A 71 -4.02 12.01 -6.68
CA PRO A 71 -4.37 10.89 -5.80
C PRO A 71 -5.80 11.08 -5.29
N LYS A 72 -6.63 10.04 -5.42
CA LYS A 72 -7.96 9.98 -4.79
C LYS A 72 -7.74 9.82 -3.28
N LYS A 73 -8.09 10.84 -2.50
CA LYS A 73 -8.13 10.77 -1.04
C LYS A 73 -9.53 10.36 -0.59
N SER A 74 -9.62 9.60 0.49
CA SER A 74 -10.90 9.41 1.19
C SER A 74 -11.36 10.74 1.78
N PRO A 75 -12.67 11.00 1.85
CA PRO A 75 -13.16 12.11 2.67
C PRO A 75 -12.68 11.91 4.10
N VAL A 76 -12.36 13.03 4.76
CA VAL A 76 -11.88 13.05 6.14
C VAL A 76 -12.98 13.67 6.98
N PHE A 77 -13.37 12.98 8.06
CA PHE A 77 -14.32 13.54 9.02
C PHE A 77 -13.69 14.70 9.78
N SER A 78 -14.46 15.76 9.99
CA SER A 78 -14.05 16.82 10.91
C SER A 78 -14.13 16.34 12.36
N ARG A 79 -13.41 17.00 13.26
CA ARG A 79 -13.49 16.69 14.69
C ARG A 79 -14.92 16.79 15.22
N ALA A 80 -15.66 17.84 14.85
CA ALA A 80 -17.04 18.03 15.26
C ALA A 80 -17.98 16.93 14.74
N GLN A 81 -17.81 16.50 13.48
CA GLN A 81 -18.61 15.41 12.91
C GLN A 81 -18.36 14.09 13.65
N LEU A 82 -17.10 13.81 13.99
CA LEU A 82 -16.74 12.58 14.70
C LEU A 82 -17.22 12.64 16.16
N ASP A 83 -17.07 13.77 16.84
CA ASP A 83 -17.54 13.94 18.22
C ASP A 83 -19.08 13.86 18.29
N GLN A 84 -19.79 14.46 17.32
CA GLN A 84 -21.24 14.32 17.18
C GLN A 84 -21.65 12.86 16.96
N PHE A 85 -20.97 12.14 16.06
CA PHE A 85 -21.23 10.72 15.84
C PHE A 85 -21.03 9.88 17.11
N LEU A 86 -19.99 10.15 17.89
CA LEU A 86 -19.72 9.43 19.14
C LEU A 86 -20.79 9.70 20.21
N VAL A 87 -21.27 10.93 20.33
CA VAL A 87 -22.23 11.33 21.37
C VAL A 87 -23.68 10.98 20.97
N GLU A 88 -24.09 11.33 19.75
CA GLU A 88 -25.50 11.28 19.33
C GLU A 88 -25.86 10.01 18.54
N GLY A 89 -24.87 9.26 18.05
CA GLY A 89 -25.13 8.05 17.25
C GLY A 89 -25.85 6.97 18.06
N PHE A 90 -26.76 6.23 17.44
CA PHE A 90 -27.44 5.10 18.09
C PHE A 90 -26.47 3.96 18.41
N ASP A 91 -26.31 3.62 19.69
CA ASP A 91 -25.39 2.57 20.12
C ASP A 91 -25.80 1.19 19.62
N ASP A 92 -27.10 0.88 19.63
CA ASP A 92 -27.65 -0.41 19.17
C ASP A 92 -27.20 -0.79 17.76
N THR A 93 -26.93 0.21 16.89
CA THR A 93 -26.47 0.00 15.52
C THR A 93 -24.97 0.24 15.34
N TYR A 94 -24.40 1.23 16.04
CA TYR A 94 -23.07 1.75 15.74
C TYR A 94 -22.04 1.57 16.86
N PHE A 95 -22.37 0.87 17.95
CA PHE A 95 -21.47 0.70 19.10
C PHE A 95 -20.05 0.29 18.70
N MET A 96 -19.91 -0.80 17.93
CA MET A 96 -18.60 -1.28 17.47
C MET A 96 -17.88 -0.26 16.57
N MET A 97 -18.61 0.48 15.74
CA MET A 97 -18.02 1.50 14.89
C MET A 97 -17.53 2.72 15.69
N LYS A 98 -18.23 3.09 16.78
CA LYS A 98 -17.77 4.13 17.71
C LYS A 98 -16.47 3.72 18.40
N VAL A 99 -16.40 2.47 18.88
CA VAL A 99 -15.19 1.92 19.50
C VAL A 99 -14.01 1.95 18.52
N VAL A 100 -14.22 1.47 17.28
CA VAL A 100 -13.20 1.51 16.22
C VAL A 100 -12.79 2.95 15.88
N ALA A 101 -13.72 3.90 15.85
CA ALA A 101 -13.41 5.31 15.61
C ALA A 101 -12.56 5.92 16.73
N ILE A 102 -12.81 5.59 17.99
CA ILE A 102 -12.01 6.02 19.14
C ILE A 102 -10.59 5.47 19.04
N PHE A 103 -10.43 4.18 18.74
CA PHE A 103 -9.10 3.58 18.55
C PHE A 103 -8.36 4.15 17.35
N GLY A 104 -9.05 4.33 16.21
CA GLY A 104 -8.46 4.94 15.02
C GLY A 104 -8.01 6.39 15.26
N LYS A 105 -8.77 7.18 16.02
CA LYS A 105 -8.45 8.58 16.34
C LYS A 105 -7.35 8.70 17.39
N SER A 106 -7.40 7.90 18.46
CA SER A 106 -6.50 8.03 19.61
C SER A 106 -5.19 7.26 19.42
N GLY A 107 -5.25 6.09 18.79
CA GLY A 107 -4.09 5.23 18.53
C GLY A 107 -3.50 5.35 17.12
N ALA A 108 -4.14 6.09 16.21
CA ALA A 108 -3.75 6.19 14.80
C ALA A 108 -3.62 4.81 14.09
N CYS A 109 -4.37 3.82 14.57
CA CYS A 109 -4.23 2.43 14.14
C CYS A 109 -4.65 2.24 12.67
N ARG A 110 -3.83 1.54 11.90
CA ARG A 110 -4.21 1.07 10.56
C ARG A 110 -5.27 -0.03 10.67
N ARG A 111 -5.99 -0.28 9.57
CA ARG A 111 -7.02 -1.34 9.51
C ARG A 111 -6.51 -2.72 9.95
N VAL A 112 -5.28 -3.08 9.59
CA VAL A 112 -4.70 -4.38 9.97
C VAL A 112 -4.33 -4.44 11.44
N GLU A 113 -3.94 -3.31 12.02
CA GLU A 113 -3.63 -3.17 13.44
C GLU A 113 -4.92 -3.28 14.25
N LEU A 114 -5.99 -2.59 13.83
CA LEU A 114 -7.34 -2.72 14.42
C LEU A 114 -7.91 -4.14 14.33
N TYR A 115 -7.76 -4.81 13.19
CA TYR A 115 -8.24 -6.18 12.99
C TYR A 115 -7.52 -7.20 13.89
N ARG A 116 -6.28 -6.91 14.28
CA ARG A 116 -5.46 -7.77 15.13
C ARG A 116 -5.48 -7.38 16.61
N LEU A 117 -6.32 -6.42 16.99
CA LEU A 117 -6.49 -6.07 18.39
C LEU A 117 -7.14 -7.23 19.14
N CYS A 118 -6.51 -7.63 20.24
CA CYS A 118 -7.04 -8.64 21.14
C CYS A 118 -7.22 -8.05 22.54
N VAL A 119 -8.33 -8.41 23.16
CA VAL A 119 -8.70 -7.94 24.50
C VAL A 119 -7.74 -8.49 25.57
N GLU A 120 -7.14 -9.65 25.32
CA GLU A 120 -6.21 -10.31 26.26
C GLU A 120 -4.86 -9.61 26.42
N VAL A 121 -4.50 -8.71 25.49
CA VAL A 121 -3.21 -7.99 25.48
C VAL A 121 -3.39 -6.52 25.88
N VAL A 122 -4.50 -6.20 26.56
CA VAL A 122 -4.79 -4.85 27.05
C VAL A 122 -4.22 -4.69 28.45
N THR A 123 -3.30 -3.75 28.59
CA THR A 123 -2.74 -3.34 29.89
C THR A 123 -3.32 -1.98 30.28
N GLU A 124 -3.83 -1.89 31.50
CA GLU A 124 -4.29 -0.63 32.08
C GLU A 124 -3.15 0.04 32.82
N GLU A 125 -2.72 1.22 32.35
CA GLU A 125 -1.71 2.05 33.00
C GLU A 125 -2.37 3.35 33.49
N GLY A 126 -2.95 3.29 34.69
CA GLY A 126 -3.69 4.40 35.27
C GLY A 126 -4.95 4.72 34.47
N ALA A 127 -5.01 5.91 33.86
CA ALA A 127 -6.15 6.33 33.02
C ALA A 127 -5.97 5.98 31.52
N ILE A 128 -4.96 5.19 31.17
CA ILE A 128 -4.59 4.88 29.78
C ILE A 128 -4.73 3.37 29.55
N LEU A 129 -5.41 3.02 28.46
CA LEU A 129 -5.42 1.66 27.93
C LEU A 129 -4.30 1.53 26.91
N VAL A 130 -3.33 0.67 27.21
CA VAL A 130 -2.19 0.38 26.34
C VAL A 130 -2.43 -0.96 25.64
N PHE A 131 -2.32 -0.94 24.30
CA PHE A 131 -2.47 -2.12 23.45
C PHE A 131 -1.10 -2.49 22.91
N SER A 132 -0.57 -3.63 23.35
CA SER A 132 0.68 -4.15 22.82
C SER A 132 0.39 -5.06 21.62
N HIS A 133 0.92 -4.72 20.45
CA HIS A 133 0.84 -5.58 19.27
C HIS A 133 2.07 -6.49 19.22
N GLU A 134 1.93 -7.77 19.57
CA GLU A 134 2.98 -8.76 19.32
C GLU A 134 3.14 -8.96 17.80
N VAL A 135 4.33 -8.62 17.27
CA VAL A 135 4.56 -8.55 15.81
C VAL A 135 4.70 -9.94 15.16
N TYR A 136 4.76 -11.03 15.93
CA TYR A 136 4.85 -12.39 15.37
C TYR A 136 4.12 -13.41 16.25
N GLY A 137 3.12 -14.08 15.67
CA GLY A 137 2.94 -15.51 15.92
C GLY A 137 1.64 -16.01 16.53
N ASN A 138 0.87 -15.22 17.27
CA ASN A 138 -0.34 -15.76 17.94
C ASN A 138 -1.59 -15.04 17.48
N ARG A 139 -2.47 -15.78 16.79
CA ARG A 139 -3.87 -15.37 16.65
C ARG A 139 -4.51 -15.58 18.02
N CYS A 140 -5.27 -14.58 18.46
CA CYS A 140 -6.25 -14.79 19.52
C CYS A 140 -7.37 -15.60 18.87
N GLU A 141 -7.35 -16.91 19.11
CA GLU A 141 -8.40 -17.85 18.73
C GLU A 141 -9.45 -17.91 19.83
#